data_AF-A0A956G8M5-F1
#
_entry.id   AF-A0A956G8M5-F1
#
_cell.length_a   1.000
_cell.length_b   1.000
_cell.length_c   1.000
_cell.angle_alpha   90.00
_cell.angle_beta   90.00
_cell.angle_gamma   90.00
#
_symmetry.space_group_name_H-M   'P 1'
#
loop_
_entity.id
_entity.type
_entity.pdbx_description
1 polymer ?
#
loop_
_entity_poly.entity_id
_entity_poly.type
_entity_poly.pdbx_seq_one_letter_code
_entity_poly.pdbx_strand_id
1 'polypeptide(L)'
;QQAQLCAVDGALAALSALSAPRASEATRAALPTLCAAAVEPVRSLDELCELHAALLESCDDPIELERLLDGLARFAAEEPADLAQRLAPLRKRARTLLKRQWGQPFSEARSLPSAIDGLALAWAERVVPAPEGDRKPQMMSELGLDGFVIWRCYEVAQRLARREAGPLLATPTQRDGFIDPMRLLERGRALTRAPDGYDAVQALLRLAHERRDEALRAFSAASSEVGRALRYALGAALEGPVSSPPLWVAAARARAPLEPSPELSEHLPRALRGAPDCDVPARNALRFSRRGRWSYVYVGTRPAPPSPRQSSRYVTLALHENSDSLDDSDTAFPGGAIFEGHAIAAAALIWPQQREPYYAEGLRCIGGNVEWHDAFWGYRRYLEPLLDAAEPCGEMAALLVATALGCKEPGERTLALDVATAAIEEGRLDGAALGAAYGQLVPNGLLTLPRLADTLAELARGSEHHAAQVCVALAGALRGDKAERGTHALLELLHELCMRSGAALDEHLDHGGEARAFLERNAQGGSKTAKLARTLLQLAPGAHRAEQARAAAVRALEGRLARAERLFVSTQER
;
A
#
# COMPACT_ATOMS: atom_id res chain seq x y z
N GLN A 1 11.99 -23.28 -4.80
CA GLN A 1 11.48 -22.29 -3.81
C GLN A 1 10.70 -21.15 -4.47
N GLN A 2 11.29 -20.33 -5.36
CA GLN A 2 10.56 -19.22 -6.00
C GLN A 2 9.38 -19.66 -6.88
N ALA A 3 9.51 -20.78 -7.61
CA ALA A 3 8.39 -21.39 -8.34
C ALA A 3 7.21 -21.74 -7.42
N GLN A 4 7.48 -22.20 -6.19
CA GLN A 4 6.46 -22.51 -5.19
C GLN A 4 5.79 -21.24 -4.65
N LEU A 5 6.57 -20.18 -4.39
CA LEU A 5 6.04 -18.87 -3.97
C LEU A 5 5.17 -18.21 -5.04
N CYS A 6 5.48 -18.44 -6.32
CA CYS A 6 4.67 -17.99 -7.45
C CYS A 6 3.52 -18.96 -7.78
N ALA A 7 3.28 -19.98 -6.96
CA ALA A 7 2.24 -21.00 -7.15
C ALA A 7 2.25 -21.67 -8.53
N VAL A 8 3.45 -21.96 -9.07
CA VAL A 8 3.63 -22.68 -10.35
C VAL A 8 3.02 -24.09 -10.27
N ASP A 9 3.20 -24.78 -9.14
CA ASP A 9 2.60 -26.11 -8.91
C ASP A 9 1.06 -26.06 -8.96
N GLY A 10 0.48 -25.00 -8.39
CA GLY A 10 -0.97 -24.76 -8.46
C GLY A 10 -1.47 -24.52 -9.88
N ALA A 11 -0.68 -23.84 -10.72
CA ALA A 11 -1.00 -23.67 -12.14
C ALA A 11 -0.85 -24.96 -12.95
N LEU A 12 0.16 -25.79 -12.65
CA LEU A 12 0.31 -27.12 -13.26
C LEU A 12 -0.87 -28.05 -12.88
N ALA A 13 -1.31 -28.01 -11.63
CA ALA A 13 -2.48 -28.74 -11.17
C ALA A 13 -3.76 -28.26 -11.88
N ALA A 14 -3.95 -26.94 -12.00
CA ALA A 14 -5.08 -26.35 -12.72
C ALA A 14 -5.08 -26.70 -14.22
N LEU A 15 -3.91 -26.75 -14.85
CA LEU A 15 -3.75 -27.20 -16.24
C LEU A 15 -4.18 -28.66 -16.41
N SER A 16 -3.82 -29.52 -15.45
CA SER A 16 -4.22 -30.93 -15.45
C SER A 16 -5.73 -31.09 -15.23
N ALA A 17 -6.32 -30.25 -14.40
CA ALA A 17 -7.75 -30.23 -14.08
C ALA A 17 -8.62 -29.45 -15.08
N LEU A 18 -8.02 -28.74 -16.04
CA LEU A 18 -8.69 -27.80 -16.94
C LEU A 18 -9.57 -26.79 -16.19
N SER A 19 -8.97 -26.14 -15.18
CA SER A 19 -9.62 -25.15 -14.34
C SER A 19 -8.81 -23.85 -14.27
N ALA A 20 -9.46 -22.78 -13.80
CA ALA A 20 -8.80 -21.52 -13.51
C ALA A 20 -7.93 -21.69 -12.23
N PRO A 21 -6.63 -21.36 -12.27
CA PRO A 21 -5.78 -21.51 -11.10
C PRO A 21 -6.08 -20.45 -10.05
N ARG A 22 -6.04 -20.83 -8.78
CA ARG A 22 -6.14 -19.91 -7.64
C ARG A 22 -4.90 -19.03 -7.51
N ALA A 23 -5.08 -17.81 -7.02
CA ALA A 23 -4.00 -16.88 -6.70
C ALA A 23 -3.03 -17.49 -5.69
N SER A 24 -1.78 -17.02 -5.73
CA SER A 24 -0.77 -17.35 -4.72
C SER A 24 -1.16 -16.73 -3.39
N GLU A 25 -1.14 -17.54 -2.33
CA GLU A 25 -1.33 -17.10 -0.94
C GLU A 25 -0.02 -16.60 -0.29
N ALA A 26 1.05 -16.42 -1.09
CA ALA A 26 2.34 -15.97 -0.59
C ALA A 26 2.23 -14.57 0.05
N THR A 27 2.58 -14.48 1.33
CA THR A 27 2.67 -13.21 2.05
C THR A 27 3.93 -12.45 1.65
N ARG A 28 3.98 -11.14 1.93
CA ARG A 28 5.18 -10.33 1.67
C ARG A 28 6.42 -10.87 2.39
N ALA A 29 6.25 -11.47 3.57
CA ALA A 29 7.33 -12.08 4.34
C ALA A 29 7.96 -13.32 3.67
N ALA A 30 7.24 -13.97 2.74
CA ALA A 30 7.73 -15.15 2.02
C ALA A 30 8.35 -14.80 0.65
N LEU A 31 8.05 -13.63 0.10
CA LEU A 31 8.52 -13.17 -1.22
C LEU A 31 9.81 -12.36 -1.10
N PRO A 32 10.79 -12.49 -2.02
CA PRO A 32 12.00 -11.69 -1.99
C PRO A 32 11.73 -10.19 -1.85
N THR A 33 12.43 -9.53 -0.93
CA THR A 33 12.35 -8.09 -0.66
C THR A 33 13.56 -7.32 -1.17
N LEU A 34 14.67 -7.98 -1.48
CA LEU A 34 15.84 -7.35 -2.11
C LEU A 34 15.87 -7.53 -3.64
N CYS A 35 14.71 -7.36 -4.31
CA CYS A 35 14.56 -7.63 -5.75
C CYS A 35 14.27 -6.40 -6.63
N ALA A 36 13.75 -5.30 -6.07
CA ALA A 36 13.58 -4.04 -6.80
C ALA A 36 14.94 -3.42 -7.14
N ALA A 37 15.01 -2.47 -8.07
CA ALA A 37 16.29 -1.84 -8.44
C ALA A 37 16.94 -1.12 -7.23
N ALA A 38 18.27 -1.10 -7.20
CA ALA A 38 19.02 -0.43 -6.15
C ALA A 38 18.82 1.09 -6.21
N VAL A 39 18.83 1.74 -5.05
CA VAL A 39 18.77 3.20 -4.93
C VAL A 39 20.18 3.77 -4.92
N GLU A 40 20.49 4.59 -5.92
CA GLU A 40 21.78 5.28 -6.03
C GLU A 40 21.85 6.51 -5.10
N PRO A 41 22.85 6.59 -4.21
CA PRO A 41 23.04 7.77 -3.37
C PRO A 41 23.43 9.00 -4.19
N VAL A 42 23.02 10.19 -3.71
CA VAL A 42 23.52 11.46 -4.26
C VAL A 42 25.02 11.58 -4.04
N ARG A 43 25.78 11.85 -5.11
CA ARG A 43 27.25 11.74 -5.15
C ARG A 43 27.98 13.07 -4.96
N SER A 44 27.29 14.19 -5.16
CA SER A 44 27.89 15.53 -5.08
C SER A 44 26.88 16.60 -4.65
N LEU A 45 27.39 17.75 -4.22
CA LEU A 45 26.58 18.93 -3.93
C LEU A 45 25.82 19.48 -5.14
N ASP A 46 26.39 19.36 -6.35
CA ASP A 46 25.73 19.83 -7.57
C ASP A 46 24.53 18.96 -7.92
N GLU A 47 24.70 17.63 -7.89
CA GLU A 47 23.58 16.68 -8.03
C GLU A 47 22.52 16.92 -6.96
N LEU A 48 22.92 17.22 -5.71
CA LEU A 48 21.98 17.52 -4.63
C LEU A 48 21.17 18.80 -4.90
N CYS A 49 21.81 19.84 -5.42
CA CYS A 49 21.13 21.09 -5.76
C CYS A 49 20.15 20.90 -6.93
N GLU A 50 20.52 20.13 -7.95
CA GLU A 50 19.67 19.79 -9.08
C GLU A 50 18.46 18.95 -8.63
N LEU A 51 18.69 17.92 -7.82
CA LEU A 51 17.63 17.08 -7.25
C LEU A 51 16.67 17.91 -6.39
N HIS A 52 17.18 18.78 -5.52
CA HIS A 52 16.34 19.65 -4.71
C HIS A 52 15.53 20.62 -5.58
N ALA A 53 16.15 21.20 -6.62
CA ALA A 53 15.45 22.09 -7.55
C ALA A 53 14.30 21.37 -8.28
N ALA A 54 14.51 20.13 -8.72
CA ALA A 54 13.47 19.32 -9.33
C ALA A 54 12.30 19.04 -8.36
N LEU A 55 12.63 18.64 -7.11
CA LEU A 55 11.63 18.33 -6.09
C LEU A 55 10.83 19.54 -5.59
N LEU A 56 11.35 20.77 -5.73
CA LEU A 56 10.58 22.00 -5.49
C LEU A 56 9.47 22.19 -6.53
N GLU A 57 9.61 21.63 -7.73
CA GLU A 57 8.61 21.75 -8.80
C GLU A 57 7.66 20.56 -8.84
N SER A 58 8.15 19.35 -8.61
CA SER A 58 7.34 18.14 -8.48
C SER A 58 8.01 17.11 -7.56
N CYS A 59 7.24 16.58 -6.60
CA CYS A 59 7.67 15.52 -5.70
C CYS A 59 6.97 14.18 -6.02
N ASP A 60 6.85 13.83 -7.30
CA ASP A 60 6.08 12.66 -7.72
C ASP A 60 6.76 11.30 -7.45
N ASP A 61 8.11 11.23 -7.43
CA ASP A 61 8.85 10.00 -7.12
C ASP A 61 9.26 9.99 -5.62
N PRO A 62 8.68 9.11 -4.79
CA PRO A 62 9.04 9.05 -3.37
C PRO A 62 10.48 8.61 -3.13
N ILE A 63 11.14 7.93 -4.09
CA ILE A 63 12.56 7.56 -3.97
C ILE A 63 13.46 8.77 -4.16
N GLU A 64 13.09 9.73 -4.99
CA GLU A 64 13.84 10.98 -5.13
C GLU A 64 13.80 11.81 -3.85
N LEU A 65 12.66 11.84 -3.15
CA LEU A 65 12.58 12.42 -1.82
C LEU A 65 13.54 11.74 -0.84
N GLU A 66 13.59 10.41 -0.81
CA GLU A 66 14.52 9.69 0.08
C GLU A 66 16.00 9.97 -0.27
N ARG A 67 16.32 10.07 -1.56
CA ARG A 67 17.66 10.47 -2.03
C ARG A 67 18.01 11.91 -1.60
N LEU A 68 17.05 12.83 -1.67
CA LEU A 68 17.21 14.20 -1.19
C LEU A 68 17.49 14.24 0.31
N LEU A 69 16.68 13.54 1.11
CA LEU A 69 16.85 13.51 2.57
C LEU A 69 18.21 12.95 2.97
N ASP A 70 18.63 11.84 2.37
CA ASP A 70 19.94 11.21 2.59
C ASP A 70 21.09 12.14 2.18
N GLY A 71 20.99 12.75 1.00
CA GLY A 71 21.97 13.70 0.50
C GLY A 71 22.12 14.89 1.44
N LEU A 72 21.03 15.57 1.78
CA LEU A 72 21.03 16.71 2.72
C LEU A 72 21.67 16.34 4.06
N ALA A 73 21.40 15.15 4.60
CA ALA A 73 21.98 14.70 5.85
C ALA A 73 23.48 14.42 5.75
N ARG A 74 23.96 13.76 4.68
CA ARG A 74 25.40 13.49 4.48
C ARG A 74 26.20 14.75 4.21
N PHE A 75 25.66 15.65 3.41
CA PHE A 75 26.29 16.91 3.00
C PHE A 75 26.05 18.06 4.00
N ALA A 76 25.41 17.80 5.14
CA ALA A 76 24.99 18.84 6.09
C ALA A 76 26.16 19.69 6.64
N ALA A 77 27.35 19.12 6.81
CA ALA A 77 28.52 19.83 7.31
C ALA A 77 29.34 20.52 6.21
N GLU A 78 29.08 20.24 4.93
CA GLU A 78 29.85 20.81 3.83
C GLU A 78 29.51 22.30 3.61
N GLU A 79 30.56 23.10 3.44
CA GLU A 79 30.45 24.54 3.24
C GLU A 79 31.56 25.03 2.30
N PRO A 80 31.50 24.67 1.00
CA PRO A 80 32.39 25.28 0.02
C PRO A 80 32.14 26.79 -0.06
N ALA A 81 33.17 27.56 -0.43
CA ALA A 81 33.13 29.02 -0.41
C ALA A 81 32.00 29.62 -1.28
N ASP A 82 31.56 28.90 -2.31
CA ASP A 82 30.50 29.28 -3.23
C ASP A 82 29.12 28.67 -2.88
N LEU A 83 28.98 27.95 -1.76
CA LEU A 83 27.72 27.29 -1.37
C LEU A 83 26.54 28.27 -1.34
N ALA A 84 26.74 29.46 -0.76
CA ALA A 84 25.70 30.48 -0.68
C ALA A 84 25.23 30.94 -2.08
N GLN A 85 26.14 30.98 -3.06
CA GLN A 85 25.82 31.29 -4.45
C GLN A 85 25.04 30.13 -5.09
N ARG A 86 25.45 28.88 -4.87
CA ARG A 86 24.75 27.68 -5.37
C ARG A 86 23.33 27.56 -4.83
N LEU A 87 23.11 27.86 -3.56
CA LEU A 87 21.79 27.75 -2.90
C LEU A 87 20.89 28.97 -3.11
N ALA A 88 21.39 30.09 -3.65
CA ALA A 88 20.59 31.30 -3.82
C ALA A 88 19.33 31.11 -4.69
N PRO A 89 19.36 30.37 -5.81
CA PRO A 89 18.16 30.06 -6.60
C PRO A 89 17.14 29.22 -5.82
N LEU A 90 17.60 28.16 -5.14
CA LEU A 90 16.74 27.29 -4.31
C LEU A 90 16.02 28.08 -3.23
N ARG A 91 16.77 28.90 -2.47
CA ARG A 91 16.22 29.77 -1.43
C ARG A 91 15.14 30.72 -1.99
N LYS A 92 15.42 31.36 -3.13
CA LYS A 92 14.48 32.28 -3.77
C LYS A 92 13.20 31.55 -4.20
N ARG A 93 13.34 30.34 -4.76
CA ARG A 93 12.21 29.54 -5.23
C ARG A 93 11.35 29.04 -4.07
N ALA A 94 11.96 28.43 -3.05
CA ALA A 94 11.26 27.95 -1.85
C ALA A 94 10.47 29.07 -1.16
N ARG A 95 11.06 30.27 -0.98
CA ARG A 95 10.32 31.44 -0.45
C ARG A 95 9.14 31.86 -1.32
N THR A 96 9.23 31.68 -2.64
CA THR A 96 8.15 32.01 -3.57
C THR A 96 7.01 31.00 -3.47
N LEU A 97 7.33 29.71 -3.36
CA LEU A 97 6.35 28.63 -3.22
C LEU A 97 5.64 28.69 -1.87
N LEU A 98 6.37 28.89 -0.77
CA LEU A 98 5.79 29.01 0.57
C LEU A 98 4.79 30.17 0.70
N LYS A 99 5.00 31.28 -0.01
CA LYS A 99 4.06 32.42 -0.08
C LYS A 99 2.74 32.09 -0.79
N ARG A 100 2.76 31.12 -1.71
CA ARG A 100 1.56 30.70 -2.48
C ARG A 100 0.75 29.65 -1.72
N GLN A 101 1.41 28.91 -0.85
CA GLN A 101 0.80 27.92 0.02
C GLN A 101 0.30 28.58 1.33
N TRP A 102 -0.59 27.93 2.09
CA TRP A 102 -1.18 28.45 3.35
C TRP A 102 -0.58 27.82 4.62
N GLY A 103 0.09 28.57 5.52
CA GLY A 103 0.81 28.04 6.72
C GLY A 103 2.36 28.19 6.73
N GLN A 104 3.10 27.35 7.46
CA GLN A 104 4.58 27.33 7.53
C GLN A 104 5.08 25.92 7.18
N PRO A 105 6.35 25.73 6.76
CA PRO A 105 6.90 24.38 6.59
C PRO A 105 6.89 23.63 7.93
N PHE A 106 6.77 22.30 7.86
CA PHE A 106 6.78 21.40 9.02
C PHE A 106 5.66 21.64 10.05
N SER A 107 4.49 22.14 9.63
CA SER A 107 3.34 22.39 10.52
C SER A 107 2.09 21.57 10.16
N GLU A 108 1.12 21.54 11.09
CA GLU A 108 -0.11 20.72 11.02
C GLU A 108 -1.03 21.01 9.82
N ALA A 109 -0.92 22.21 9.23
CA ALA A 109 -1.85 22.66 8.18
C ALA A 109 -1.40 22.33 6.76
N ARG A 110 -0.33 21.53 6.58
CA ARG A 110 0.49 21.60 5.37
C ARG A 110 0.97 20.25 4.82
N SER A 111 1.16 20.25 3.50
CA SER A 111 1.56 19.09 2.69
C SER A 111 3.09 18.94 2.57
N LEU A 112 3.51 17.75 2.12
CA LEU A 112 4.90 17.40 1.84
C LEU A 112 5.70 18.43 0.99
N PRO A 113 5.15 19.10 -0.03
CA PRO A 113 5.89 20.09 -0.82
C PRO A 113 6.36 21.26 0.04
N SER A 114 5.56 21.66 1.03
CA SER A 114 5.97 22.70 1.96
C SER A 114 7.15 22.26 2.85
N ALA A 115 7.24 20.98 3.20
CA ALA A 115 8.37 20.44 3.96
C ALA A 115 9.64 20.45 3.09
N ILE A 116 9.53 20.17 1.79
CA ILE A 116 10.64 20.25 0.82
C ILE A 116 11.11 21.70 0.63
N ASP A 117 10.19 22.65 0.55
CA ASP A 117 10.51 24.08 0.57
C ASP A 117 11.24 24.45 1.87
N GLY A 118 10.76 23.95 3.01
CA GLY A 118 11.36 24.14 4.32
C GLY A 118 12.79 23.61 4.42
N LEU A 119 13.07 22.45 3.81
CA LEU A 119 14.42 21.87 3.71
C LEU A 119 15.35 22.79 2.92
N ALA A 120 14.88 23.39 1.82
CA ALA A 120 15.69 24.31 1.02
C ALA A 120 16.09 25.55 1.83
N LEU A 121 15.15 26.08 2.62
CA LEU A 121 15.44 27.20 3.52
C LEU A 121 16.37 26.79 4.66
N ALA A 122 16.14 25.63 5.28
CA ALA A 122 17.00 25.14 6.35
C ALA A 122 18.45 24.94 5.88
N TRP A 123 18.64 24.44 4.66
CA TRP A 123 19.96 24.27 4.07
C TRP A 123 20.62 25.62 3.75
N ALA A 124 19.90 26.52 3.09
CA ALA A 124 20.44 27.80 2.64
C ALA A 124 20.68 28.81 3.78
N GLU A 125 19.89 28.74 4.85
CA GLU A 125 19.90 29.73 5.93
C GLU A 125 20.50 29.18 7.23
N ARG A 126 20.74 27.86 7.31
CA ARG A 126 21.26 27.17 8.51
C ARG A 126 20.42 27.41 9.76
N VAL A 127 19.13 27.64 9.56
CA VAL A 127 18.14 27.82 10.61
C VAL A 127 16.94 27.00 10.21
N VAL A 128 16.39 26.23 11.15
CA VAL A 128 15.11 25.56 10.92
C VAL A 128 14.03 26.63 10.86
N PRO A 129 13.30 26.79 9.75
CA PRO A 129 12.17 27.72 9.70
C PRO A 129 11.22 27.41 10.86
N ALA A 130 11.02 28.38 11.75
CA ALA A 130 10.22 28.16 12.95
C ALA A 130 8.72 28.05 12.58
N PRO A 131 7.97 27.14 13.20
CA PRO A 131 6.51 27.28 13.22
C PRO A 131 6.16 28.55 14.00
N GLU A 132 5.39 29.47 13.42
CA GLU A 132 5.01 30.73 14.09
C GLU A 132 4.00 30.46 15.22
N GLY A 133 4.27 31.03 16.41
CA GLY A 133 3.37 31.07 17.58
C GLY A 133 3.80 30.14 18.73
N ASP A 134 3.49 30.55 19.97
CA ASP A 134 3.74 29.82 21.23
C ASP A 134 3.04 28.44 21.34
N ARG A 135 2.55 27.88 20.22
CA ARG A 135 1.94 26.55 20.19
C ARG A 135 3.04 25.51 20.31
N LYS A 136 3.07 24.84 21.47
CA LYS A 136 4.00 23.74 21.74
C LYS A 136 3.88 22.67 20.64
N PRO A 137 4.97 21.96 20.29
CA PRO A 137 4.97 20.78 19.41
C PRO A 137 4.04 19.62 19.85
N GLN A 138 3.31 19.78 20.94
CA GLN A 138 2.43 18.80 21.57
C GLN A 138 1.03 18.72 20.92
N MET A 139 0.61 19.71 20.10
CA MET A 139 -0.61 19.58 19.27
C MET A 139 -0.34 18.88 17.92
N MET A 140 0.94 18.75 17.54
CA MET A 140 1.37 18.15 16.26
C MET A 140 1.35 16.61 16.26
N SER A 141 0.85 16.00 17.35
CA SER A 141 0.69 14.57 17.55
C SER A 141 -0.65 14.04 17.01
N GLU A 142 -1.33 14.80 16.14
CA GLU A 142 -2.61 14.43 15.47
C GLU A 142 -2.46 14.19 13.96
N LEU A 143 -1.26 14.36 13.40
CA LEU A 143 -0.97 14.10 11.99
C LEU A 143 -0.76 12.60 11.78
N GLY A 144 -1.62 12.00 10.96
CA GLY A 144 -1.49 10.62 10.47
C GLY A 144 -0.21 10.39 9.63
N LEU A 145 -0.30 9.61 8.56
CA LEU A 145 0.90 9.19 7.80
C LEU A 145 1.72 10.37 7.24
N ASP A 146 1.07 11.47 6.85
CA ASP A 146 1.73 12.69 6.40
C ASP A 146 2.65 13.29 7.47
N GLY A 147 2.17 13.28 8.71
CA GLY A 147 2.93 13.77 9.85
C GLY A 147 4.26 13.05 9.98
N PHE A 148 4.25 11.72 9.83
CA PHE A 148 5.47 10.94 9.95
C PHE A 148 6.53 11.33 8.91
N VAL A 149 6.15 11.48 7.64
CA VAL A 149 7.08 11.89 6.56
C VAL A 149 7.57 13.33 6.77
N ILE A 150 6.67 14.23 7.16
CA ILE A 150 6.99 15.63 7.46
C ILE A 150 7.97 15.73 8.64
N TRP A 151 7.78 14.92 9.69
CA TRP A 151 8.67 14.88 10.85
C TRP A 151 10.07 14.36 10.50
N ARG A 152 10.19 13.40 9.57
CA ARG A 152 11.49 13.01 9.02
C ARG A 152 12.17 14.16 8.28
N CYS A 153 11.43 14.92 7.48
CA CYS A 153 11.96 16.13 6.84
C CYS A 153 12.43 17.15 7.90
N TYR A 154 11.69 17.30 8.99
CA TYR A 154 12.05 18.18 10.09
C TYR A 154 13.34 17.72 10.82
N GLU A 155 13.53 16.42 11.07
CA GLU A 155 14.79 15.89 11.63
C GLU A 155 16.00 16.24 10.74
N VAL A 156 15.86 16.10 9.41
CA VAL A 156 16.90 16.50 8.46
C VAL A 156 17.12 18.02 8.47
N ALA A 157 16.07 18.83 8.54
CA ALA A 157 16.19 20.28 8.69
C ALA A 157 16.98 20.67 9.95
N GLN A 158 16.76 19.97 11.07
CA GLN A 158 17.54 20.18 12.29
C GLN A 158 19.02 19.83 12.10
N ARG A 159 19.34 18.73 11.41
CA ARG A 159 20.74 18.38 11.07
C ARG A 159 21.41 19.49 10.25
N LEU A 160 20.72 20.01 9.25
CA LEU A 160 21.22 21.09 8.38
C LEU A 160 21.54 22.36 9.17
N ALA A 161 20.67 22.74 10.11
CA ALA A 161 20.87 23.90 10.97
C ALA A 161 22.05 23.71 11.95
N ARG A 162 22.22 22.50 12.50
CA ARG A 162 23.32 22.15 13.40
C ARG A 162 24.62 21.81 12.69
N ARG A 163 24.61 21.69 11.36
CA ARG A 163 25.74 21.26 10.51
C ARG A 163 26.25 19.87 10.88
N GLU A 164 25.32 18.98 11.22
CA GLU A 164 25.62 17.61 11.63
C GLU A 164 25.56 16.66 10.42
N ALA A 165 26.72 16.33 9.87
CA ALA A 165 26.82 15.35 8.78
C ALA A 165 26.71 13.90 9.29
N GLY A 166 26.00 13.08 8.54
CA GLY A 166 25.96 11.64 8.75
C GLY A 166 24.90 10.96 7.87
N PRO A 167 25.05 9.66 7.58
CA PRO A 167 24.03 8.93 6.82
C PRO A 167 22.69 8.91 7.57
N LEU A 168 21.60 8.78 6.81
CA LEU A 168 20.32 8.38 7.37
C LEU A 168 20.22 6.86 7.40
N LEU A 169 19.76 6.30 8.51
CA LEU A 169 19.55 4.87 8.61
C LEU A 169 18.41 4.41 7.71
N ALA A 170 17.35 5.24 7.60
CA ALA A 170 16.14 4.93 6.88
C ALA A 170 16.24 4.97 5.35
N THR A 171 17.33 5.46 4.77
CA THR A 171 17.47 5.57 3.30
C THR A 171 17.25 4.20 2.66
N PRO A 172 16.26 4.01 1.78
CA PRO A 172 16.01 2.71 1.19
C PRO A 172 17.23 2.26 0.37
N THR A 173 17.53 0.96 0.40
CA THR A 173 18.51 0.37 -0.52
C THR A 173 17.87 -0.05 -1.83
N GLN A 174 16.55 -0.26 -1.82
CA GLN A 174 15.74 -0.73 -2.93
C GLN A 174 14.62 0.26 -3.25
N ARG A 175 14.25 0.38 -4.53
CA ARG A 175 13.20 1.32 -4.98
C ARG A 175 11.81 1.04 -4.42
N ASP A 176 11.55 -0.18 -3.93
CA ASP A 176 10.31 -0.55 -3.26
C ASP A 176 10.32 -0.23 -1.75
N GLY A 177 11.37 0.45 -1.26
CA GLY A 177 11.48 0.95 0.10
C GLY A 177 12.29 0.07 1.04
N PHE A 178 12.72 -1.11 0.62
CA PHE A 178 13.45 -2.03 1.51
C PHE A 178 14.91 -1.63 1.76
N ILE A 179 15.39 -1.99 2.94
CA ILE A 179 16.78 -1.83 3.40
C ILE A 179 17.41 -3.20 3.61
N ASP A 180 18.50 -3.46 2.90
CA ASP A 180 19.40 -4.58 3.17
C ASP A 180 19.97 -4.46 4.60
N PRO A 181 19.77 -5.46 5.48
CA PRO A 181 20.28 -5.44 6.86
C PRO A 181 21.78 -5.13 6.97
N MET A 182 22.58 -5.58 6.01
CA MET A 182 24.03 -5.36 6.05
C MET A 182 24.38 -3.92 5.70
N ARG A 183 23.66 -3.28 4.77
CA ARG A 183 23.80 -1.85 4.50
C ARG A 183 23.34 -1.00 5.68
N LEU A 184 22.31 -1.42 6.39
CA LEU A 184 21.89 -0.74 7.62
C LEU A 184 23.01 -0.77 8.68
N LEU A 185 23.67 -1.91 8.87
CA LEU A 185 24.81 -2.03 9.80
C LEU A 185 26.00 -1.17 9.38
N GLU A 186 26.32 -1.11 8.09
CA GLU A 186 27.36 -0.23 7.56
C GLU A 186 27.09 1.24 7.91
N ARG A 187 25.87 1.71 7.65
CA ARG A 187 25.45 3.08 7.99
C ARG A 187 25.50 3.33 9.49
N GLY A 188 25.02 2.37 10.29
CA GLY A 188 25.07 2.43 11.75
C GLY A 188 26.48 2.57 12.30
N ARG A 189 27.46 1.87 11.72
CA ARG A 189 28.89 1.99 12.09
C ARG A 189 29.50 3.34 11.69
N ALA A 190 28.97 3.97 10.64
CA ALA A 190 29.42 5.29 10.18
C ALA A 190 28.80 6.45 10.97
N LEU A 191 27.81 6.19 11.84
CA LEU A 191 27.23 7.22 12.69
C LEU A 191 28.21 7.69 13.76
N THR A 192 28.37 9.01 13.86
CA THR A 192 29.15 9.67 14.92
C THR A 192 28.31 10.10 16.11
N ARG A 193 26.98 10.02 15.98
CA ARG A 193 25.99 10.33 17.02
C ARG A 193 24.82 9.36 17.00
N ALA A 194 23.97 9.40 18.03
CA ALA A 194 22.72 8.65 18.02
C ALA A 194 21.85 9.09 16.81
N PRO A 195 21.20 8.15 16.10
CA PRO A 195 20.28 8.50 15.02
C PRO A 195 19.05 9.21 15.58
N ASP A 196 18.37 9.97 14.73
CA ASP A 196 17.12 10.62 15.11
C ASP A 196 15.99 9.59 15.21
N GLY A 197 14.91 9.94 15.92
CA GLY A 197 13.89 8.99 16.34
C GLY A 197 13.05 8.47 15.17
N TYR A 198 12.59 9.35 14.29
CA TYR A 198 11.80 8.96 13.12
C TYR A 198 12.67 8.25 12.07
N ASP A 199 13.93 8.65 11.91
CA ASP A 199 14.94 7.91 11.11
C ASP A 199 15.12 6.46 11.61
N ALA A 200 15.33 6.27 12.92
CA ALA A 200 15.51 4.93 13.49
C ALA A 200 14.27 4.04 13.36
N VAL A 201 13.07 4.59 13.63
CA VAL A 201 11.79 3.88 13.45
C VAL A 201 11.60 3.46 11.99
N GLN A 202 11.79 4.38 11.05
CA GLN A 202 11.60 4.11 9.63
C GLN A 202 12.60 3.07 9.10
N ALA A 203 13.85 3.10 9.59
CA ALA A 203 14.87 2.14 9.21
C ALA A 203 14.48 0.70 9.59
N LEU A 204 13.88 0.51 10.77
CA LEU A 204 13.43 -0.81 11.21
C LEU A 204 12.26 -1.32 10.37
N LEU A 205 11.24 -0.50 10.11
CA LEU A 205 10.07 -0.92 9.31
C LEU A 205 10.43 -1.31 7.88
N ARG A 206 11.50 -0.75 7.33
CA ARG A 206 12.05 -1.05 5.99
C ARG A 206 12.99 -2.25 5.96
N LEU A 207 13.31 -2.87 7.09
CA LEU A 207 14.31 -3.94 7.17
C LEU A 207 13.89 -5.18 6.38
N ALA A 208 14.63 -5.51 5.32
CA ALA A 208 14.43 -6.74 4.56
C ALA A 208 14.61 -7.99 5.43
N HIS A 209 13.96 -9.10 5.05
CA HIS A 209 14.08 -10.36 5.79
C HIS A 209 15.29 -11.20 5.36
N GLU A 210 15.78 -11.01 4.14
CA GLU A 210 17.03 -11.60 3.67
C GLU A 210 18.22 -11.10 4.50
N ARG A 211 19.21 -11.97 4.71
CA ARG A 211 20.47 -11.66 5.42
C ARG A 211 20.33 -11.21 6.88
N ARG A 212 19.15 -11.34 7.51
CA ARG A 212 18.98 -11.00 8.94
C ARG A 212 19.91 -11.81 9.86
N ASP A 213 20.05 -13.11 9.60
CA ASP A 213 20.96 -13.98 10.36
C ASP A 213 22.44 -13.60 10.21
N GLU A 214 22.83 -13.19 8.99
CA GLU A 214 24.17 -12.70 8.70
C GLU A 214 24.44 -11.39 9.46
N ALA A 215 23.51 -10.44 9.39
CA ALA A 215 23.58 -9.18 10.10
C ALA A 215 23.59 -9.38 11.62
N LEU A 216 22.78 -10.30 12.17
CA LEU A 216 22.77 -10.59 13.59
C LEU A 216 24.12 -11.13 14.09
N ARG A 217 24.76 -12.01 13.32
CA ARG A 217 26.12 -12.51 13.62
C ARG A 217 27.17 -11.40 13.52
N ALA A 218 27.06 -10.54 12.51
CA ALA A 218 27.98 -9.43 12.28
C ALA A 218 27.83 -8.29 13.32
N PHE A 219 26.71 -8.27 14.05
CA PHE A 219 26.38 -7.27 15.06
C PHE A 219 26.05 -7.92 16.41
N SER A 220 27.04 -8.58 17.01
CA SER A 220 26.89 -9.47 18.16
C SER A 220 26.55 -8.79 19.49
N ALA A 221 26.82 -7.49 19.64
CA ALA A 221 26.52 -6.74 20.86
C ALA A 221 26.10 -5.30 20.53
N ALA A 222 25.18 -4.76 21.33
CA ALA A 222 24.72 -3.38 21.21
C ALA A 222 24.65 -2.70 22.58
N SER A 223 25.34 -1.57 22.72
CA SER A 223 25.27 -0.74 23.93
C SER A 223 24.11 0.26 23.87
N SER A 224 23.76 0.75 22.68
CA SER A 224 22.65 1.70 22.48
C SER A 224 21.29 1.01 22.41
N GLU A 225 20.23 1.72 22.77
CA GLU A 225 18.85 1.21 22.64
C GLU A 225 18.50 0.90 21.18
N VAL A 226 18.87 1.78 20.24
CA VAL A 226 18.67 1.55 18.80
C VAL A 226 19.37 0.27 18.32
N GLY A 227 20.58 0.01 18.79
CA GLY A 227 21.28 -1.24 18.46
C GLY A 227 20.57 -2.47 19.03
N ARG A 228 20.05 -2.40 20.27
CA ARG A 228 19.29 -3.52 20.85
C ARG A 228 17.96 -3.75 20.12
N ALA A 229 17.24 -2.69 19.75
CA ALA A 229 16.04 -2.78 18.94
C ALA A 229 16.33 -3.37 17.54
N LEU A 230 17.44 -2.99 16.90
CA LEU A 230 17.87 -3.60 15.64
C LEU A 230 18.18 -5.10 15.82
N ARG A 231 18.94 -5.48 16.85
CA ARG A 231 19.21 -6.89 17.14
C ARG A 231 17.92 -7.69 17.34
N TYR A 232 16.95 -7.12 18.05
CA TYR A 232 15.63 -7.71 18.23
C TYR A 232 14.90 -7.90 16.88
N ALA A 233 14.89 -6.87 16.02
CA ALA A 233 14.32 -6.95 14.67
C ALA A 233 14.99 -8.03 13.80
N LEU A 234 16.29 -8.26 14.00
CA LEU A 234 17.08 -9.30 13.33
C LEU A 234 16.86 -10.71 13.91
N GLY A 235 16.13 -10.86 15.02
CA GLY A 235 15.79 -12.15 15.62
C GLY A 235 16.40 -12.45 16.98
N ALA A 236 17.16 -11.53 17.58
CA ALA A 236 17.63 -11.67 18.96
C ALA A 236 16.47 -11.62 19.98
N ALA A 237 16.73 -12.04 21.21
CA ALA A 237 15.82 -11.82 22.32
C ALA A 237 15.70 -10.32 22.65
N LEU A 238 14.62 -9.94 23.32
CA LEU A 238 14.47 -8.59 23.88
C LEU A 238 15.52 -8.39 24.98
N GLU A 239 16.39 -7.40 24.81
CA GLU A 239 17.53 -7.13 25.71
C GLU A 239 17.43 -5.71 26.31
N GLY A 240 17.52 -5.63 27.65
CA GLY A 240 17.63 -4.38 28.38
C GLY A 240 16.33 -3.54 28.45
N PRO A 241 16.43 -2.27 28.87
CA PRO A 241 15.26 -1.41 29.03
C PRO A 241 14.70 -0.94 27.68
N VAL A 242 13.37 -0.85 27.63
CA VAL A 242 12.54 -0.25 26.56
C VAL A 242 12.19 1.18 26.99
N SER A 243 12.97 2.16 26.53
CA SER A 243 12.79 3.59 26.84
C SER A 243 12.08 4.35 25.71
N SER A 244 12.13 3.84 24.48
CA SER A 244 11.44 4.38 23.31
C SER A 244 10.44 3.36 22.73
N PRO A 245 9.20 3.27 23.25
CA PRO A 245 8.23 2.29 22.76
C PRO A 245 7.98 2.30 21.23
N PRO A 246 7.93 3.44 20.52
CA PRO A 246 7.78 3.45 19.06
C PRO A 246 8.86 2.67 18.31
N LEU A 247 10.11 2.77 18.77
CA LEU A 247 11.25 2.08 18.18
C LEU A 247 11.11 0.57 18.33
N TRP A 248 10.67 0.10 19.50
CA TRP A 248 10.49 -1.32 19.77
C TRP A 248 9.25 -1.90 19.09
N VAL A 249 8.17 -1.13 18.94
CA VAL A 249 7.04 -1.48 18.07
C VAL A 249 7.51 -1.69 16.64
N ALA A 250 8.29 -0.75 16.09
CA ALA A 250 8.86 -0.90 14.75
C ALA A 250 9.76 -2.13 14.62
N ALA A 251 10.58 -2.42 15.63
CA ALA A 251 11.43 -3.61 15.66
C ALA A 251 10.61 -4.91 15.66
N ALA A 252 9.55 -4.98 16.48
CA ALA A 252 8.63 -6.12 16.53
C ALA A 252 7.90 -6.33 15.21
N ARG A 253 7.36 -5.26 14.63
CA ARG A 253 6.66 -5.29 13.34
C ARG A 253 7.60 -5.59 12.17
N ALA A 254 8.87 -5.24 12.26
CA ALA A 254 9.89 -5.66 11.30
C ALA A 254 10.21 -7.16 11.45
N ARG A 255 10.32 -7.65 12.68
CA ARG A 255 10.65 -9.06 12.95
C ARG A 255 9.58 -10.00 12.43
N ALA A 256 8.32 -9.74 12.82
CA ALA A 256 7.18 -10.60 12.52
C ALA A 256 5.91 -9.76 12.32
N PRO A 257 5.69 -9.18 11.13
CA PRO A 257 4.63 -8.19 10.89
C PRO A 257 3.23 -8.72 11.17
N LEU A 258 3.00 -10.02 11.01
CA LEU A 258 1.70 -10.68 11.15
C LEU A 258 1.55 -11.49 12.45
N GLU A 259 2.55 -11.48 13.33
CA GLU A 259 2.51 -12.24 14.59
C GLU A 259 2.36 -11.30 15.80
N PRO A 260 1.70 -11.72 16.88
CA PRO A 260 1.70 -10.98 18.15
C PRO A 260 3.09 -10.90 18.79
N SER A 261 3.34 -9.84 19.57
CA SER A 261 4.58 -9.65 20.33
C SER A 261 4.28 -9.49 21.83
N PRO A 262 3.90 -10.59 22.53
CA PRO A 262 3.48 -10.53 23.93
C PRO A 262 4.60 -10.02 24.85
N GLU A 263 5.86 -10.36 24.55
CA GLU A 263 7.04 -9.87 25.26
C GLU A 263 7.17 -8.35 25.21
N LEU A 264 6.75 -7.70 24.12
CA LEU A 264 6.76 -6.24 24.01
C LEU A 264 5.60 -5.59 24.78
N SER A 265 4.45 -6.27 24.86
CA SER A 265 3.22 -5.73 25.45
C SER A 265 3.41 -5.23 26.89
N GLU A 266 4.22 -5.94 27.69
CA GLU A 266 4.52 -5.57 29.08
C GLU A 266 5.29 -4.24 29.21
N HIS A 267 6.03 -3.88 28.17
CA HIS A 267 6.82 -2.65 28.09
C HIS A 267 6.08 -1.48 27.45
N LEU A 268 4.93 -1.72 26.81
CA LEU A 268 4.14 -0.67 26.21
C LEU A 268 3.35 0.11 27.27
N PRO A 269 3.15 1.43 27.05
CA PRO A 269 2.17 2.21 27.80
C PRO A 269 0.83 1.48 27.84
N ARG A 270 0.12 1.51 28.98
CA ARG A 270 -1.15 0.77 29.17
C ARG A 270 -2.17 1.04 28.06
N ALA A 271 -2.22 2.26 27.55
CA ALA A 271 -3.12 2.67 26.47
C ALA A 271 -2.81 2.02 25.10
N LEU A 272 -1.60 1.47 24.91
CA LEU A 272 -1.14 0.87 23.66
C LEU A 272 -1.07 -0.66 23.71
N ARG A 273 -1.37 -1.27 24.86
CA ARG A 273 -1.38 -2.74 24.99
C ARG A 273 -2.59 -3.32 24.27
N GLY A 274 -2.36 -4.27 23.38
CA GLY A 274 -3.37 -4.82 22.50
C GLY A 274 -3.80 -3.86 21.38
N ALA A 275 -3.05 -2.78 21.11
CA ALA A 275 -3.37 -1.85 20.03
C ALA A 275 -2.97 -2.44 18.67
N PRO A 276 -3.70 -2.11 17.59
CA PRO A 276 -3.43 -2.64 16.26
C PRO A 276 -2.05 -2.24 15.75
N ASP A 277 -1.30 -3.24 15.30
CA ASP A 277 0.09 -3.16 14.83
C ASP A 277 1.08 -2.49 15.79
N CYS A 278 0.76 -2.49 17.10
CA CYS A 278 1.71 -2.26 18.18
C CYS A 278 2.31 -3.58 18.65
N ASP A 279 1.53 -4.33 19.43
CA ASP A 279 1.85 -5.66 19.94
C ASP A 279 0.92 -6.76 19.39
N VAL A 280 -0.19 -6.38 18.75
CA VAL A 280 -1.14 -7.31 18.13
C VAL A 280 -1.35 -6.94 16.66
N PRO A 281 -1.26 -7.89 15.72
CA PRO A 281 -1.52 -7.63 14.31
C PRO A 281 -2.94 -7.09 14.08
N ALA A 282 -3.05 -6.06 13.25
CA ALA A 282 -4.32 -5.50 12.84
C ALA A 282 -5.06 -6.40 11.83
N ARG A 283 -6.39 -6.39 11.91
CA ARG A 283 -7.29 -6.95 10.89
C ARG A 283 -8.32 -5.91 10.51
N ASN A 284 -8.59 -5.80 9.22
CA ASN A 284 -9.56 -4.86 8.69
C ASN A 284 -10.94 -5.53 8.55
N ALA A 285 -11.99 -4.73 8.70
CA ALA A 285 -13.37 -5.15 8.47
C ALA A 285 -14.14 -4.02 7.78
N LEU A 286 -14.95 -4.36 6.79
CA LEU A 286 -15.75 -3.37 6.08
C LEU A 286 -17.07 -3.09 6.80
N ARG A 287 -17.50 -1.84 6.77
CA ARG A 287 -18.85 -1.42 7.09
C ARG A 287 -19.36 -0.51 5.97
N PHE A 288 -20.63 -0.65 5.64
CA PHE A 288 -21.28 0.18 4.64
C PHE A 288 -22.37 1.03 5.28
N SER A 289 -22.58 2.24 4.76
CA SER A 289 -23.72 3.08 5.11
C SER A 289 -24.33 3.67 3.86
N ARG A 290 -25.66 3.83 3.84
CA ARG A 290 -26.39 4.41 2.71
C ARG A 290 -27.13 5.66 3.17
N ARG A 291 -26.83 6.79 2.55
CA ARG A 291 -27.51 8.08 2.81
C ARG A 291 -28.12 8.60 1.52
N GLY A 292 -29.43 8.41 1.38
CA GLY A 292 -30.15 8.72 0.15
C GLY A 292 -29.64 7.90 -1.02
N ARG A 293 -29.08 8.57 -2.04
CA ARG A 293 -28.52 7.92 -3.22
C ARG A 293 -27.05 7.50 -3.09
N TRP A 294 -26.40 7.89 -2.00
CA TRP A 294 -24.96 7.69 -1.81
C TRP A 294 -24.71 6.50 -0.88
N SER A 295 -23.70 5.72 -1.22
CA SER A 295 -23.20 4.61 -0.43
C SER A 295 -21.77 4.94 0.00
N TYR A 296 -21.45 4.67 1.25
CA TYR A 296 -20.15 4.93 1.85
C TYR A 296 -19.56 3.62 2.35
N VAL A 297 -18.27 3.44 2.12
CA VAL A 297 -17.49 2.34 2.72
C VAL A 297 -16.63 2.91 3.84
N TYR A 298 -16.61 2.20 4.96
CA TYR A 298 -15.76 2.44 6.10
C TYR A 298 -14.90 1.20 6.31
N VAL A 299 -13.65 1.42 6.69
CA VAL A 299 -12.75 0.33 7.07
C VAL A 299 -12.49 0.46 8.56
N GLY A 300 -13.00 -0.51 9.33
CA GLY A 300 -12.74 -0.62 10.76
C GLY A 300 -11.53 -1.53 11.02
N THR A 301 -10.74 -1.22 12.04
CA THR A 301 -9.59 -2.03 12.45
C THR A 301 -9.89 -2.79 13.75
N ARG A 302 -9.43 -4.04 13.82
CA ARG A 302 -9.41 -4.87 15.03
C ARG A 302 -7.99 -5.33 15.35
N PRO A 303 -7.50 -5.15 16.59
CA PRO A 303 -8.12 -4.39 17.69
C PRO A 303 -8.37 -2.93 17.32
N ALA A 304 -9.32 -2.27 18.00
CA ALA A 304 -9.61 -0.87 17.73
C ALA A 304 -8.42 0.01 18.19
N PRO A 305 -8.08 1.08 17.45
CA PRO A 305 -7.07 2.03 17.89
C PRO A 305 -7.51 2.71 19.20
N PRO A 306 -6.56 3.05 20.09
CA PRO A 306 -6.87 3.69 21.36
C PRO A 306 -7.31 5.14 21.18
N SER A 307 -8.10 5.63 22.14
CA SER A 307 -8.57 7.02 22.21
C SER A 307 -8.02 7.70 23.49
N PRO A 308 -7.47 8.92 23.42
CA PRO A 308 -7.26 9.74 22.21
C PRO A 308 -6.15 9.18 21.30
N ARG A 309 -6.17 9.59 20.02
CA ARG A 309 -5.19 9.19 18.99
C ARG A 309 -3.75 9.47 19.44
N GLN A 310 -2.83 8.59 19.05
CA GLN A 310 -1.40 8.69 19.36
C GLN A 310 -0.60 8.71 18.05
N SER A 311 -0.81 9.75 17.23
CA SER A 311 -0.80 9.57 15.77
C SER A 311 0.54 9.58 15.06
N SER A 312 1.54 10.38 15.47
CA SER A 312 2.74 10.52 14.61
C SER A 312 3.91 9.63 15.00
N ARG A 313 4.06 9.28 16.29
CA ARG A 313 5.22 8.52 16.77
C ARG A 313 5.06 7.02 16.54
N TYR A 314 3.86 6.48 16.66
CA TYR A 314 3.55 5.07 16.42
C TYR A 314 3.02 4.90 15.00
N VAL A 315 3.89 5.04 14.00
CA VAL A 315 3.45 5.08 12.60
C VAL A 315 2.68 3.84 12.14
N THR A 316 2.94 2.67 12.75
CA THR A 316 2.18 1.44 12.48
C THR A 316 0.75 1.51 13.03
N LEU A 317 0.54 2.20 14.15
CA LEU A 317 -0.78 2.51 14.69
C LEU A 317 -1.46 3.61 13.85
N ALA A 318 -0.70 4.62 13.40
CA ALA A 318 -1.18 5.74 12.61
C ALA A 318 -1.89 5.30 11.32
N LEU A 319 -1.47 4.17 10.74
CA LEU A 319 -2.13 3.53 9.59
C LEU A 319 -3.59 3.16 9.85
N HIS A 320 -3.99 3.03 11.12
CA HIS A 320 -5.31 2.58 11.55
C HIS A 320 -6.15 3.68 12.19
N GLU A 321 -5.61 4.86 12.47
CA GLU A 321 -6.34 5.87 13.23
C GLU A 321 -7.49 6.54 12.46
N ASN A 322 -7.49 6.42 11.13
CA ASN A 322 -8.61 6.77 10.25
C ASN A 322 -9.67 5.66 10.16
N SER A 323 -9.47 4.53 10.86
CA SER A 323 -10.55 3.59 11.11
C SER A 323 -11.50 4.26 12.09
N ASP A 324 -12.58 4.86 11.59
CA ASP A 324 -13.63 5.45 12.45
C ASP A 324 -13.98 4.44 13.55
N SER A 325 -14.00 4.92 14.80
CA SER A 325 -14.57 4.15 15.88
C SER A 325 -15.95 3.68 15.45
N LEU A 326 -16.27 2.41 15.72
CA LEU A 326 -17.57 1.80 15.46
C LEU A 326 -18.75 2.56 16.11
N ASP A 327 -18.48 3.60 16.91
CA ASP A 327 -19.44 4.49 17.55
C ASP A 327 -19.93 5.61 16.62
N ASP A 328 -21.03 5.30 15.94
CA ASP A 328 -22.28 6.07 15.67
C ASP A 328 -22.31 7.61 15.50
N SER A 329 -21.20 8.34 15.45
CA SER A 329 -21.27 9.79 15.19
C SER A 329 -21.40 10.07 13.69
N ASP A 330 -22.65 10.31 13.30
CA ASP A 330 -23.18 10.58 11.96
C ASP A 330 -22.54 11.79 11.21
N THR A 331 -21.46 12.39 11.70
CA THR A 331 -20.95 13.70 11.24
C THR A 331 -19.55 13.66 10.61
N ALA A 332 -18.82 12.55 10.67
CA ALA A 332 -17.55 12.43 9.96
C ALA A 332 -17.82 12.20 8.46
N PHE A 333 -17.78 13.27 7.67
CA PHE A 333 -17.41 13.14 6.26
C PHE A 333 -16.11 12.29 6.21
N PRO A 334 -15.94 11.35 5.26
CA PRO A 334 -14.70 10.59 5.11
C PRO A 334 -13.47 11.46 4.70
N GLY A 335 -13.49 12.77 4.95
CA GLY A 335 -12.42 13.73 4.65
C GLY A 335 -11.29 13.76 5.68
N GLY A 336 -10.97 12.63 6.33
CA GLY A 336 -10.02 12.59 7.46
C GLY A 336 -8.54 12.77 7.11
N ALA A 337 -8.14 12.63 5.85
CA ALA A 337 -6.82 13.05 5.37
C ALA A 337 -6.90 13.25 3.86
N ILE A 338 -6.87 14.51 3.41
CA ILE A 338 -6.66 14.82 2.00
C ILE A 338 -5.18 14.59 1.74
N PHE A 339 -4.81 13.36 1.41
CA PHE A 339 -3.46 13.07 0.98
C PHE A 339 -3.25 13.61 -0.43
N GLU A 340 -2.34 14.57 -0.59
CA GLU A 340 -1.82 14.91 -1.91
C GLU A 340 -1.08 13.69 -2.50
N GLY A 341 -1.13 13.50 -3.82
CA GLY A 341 -0.68 12.25 -4.45
C GLY A 341 0.77 11.83 -4.11
N HIS A 342 1.68 12.79 -3.95
CA HIS A 342 3.05 12.50 -3.54
C HIS A 342 3.17 11.99 -2.10
N ALA A 343 2.26 12.38 -1.21
CA ALA A 343 2.27 11.95 0.17
C ALA A 343 1.74 10.51 0.28
N ILE A 344 0.76 10.17 -0.57
CA ILE A 344 0.31 8.77 -0.79
C ILE A 344 1.45 7.91 -1.30
N ALA A 345 2.23 8.40 -2.27
CA ALA A 345 3.37 7.67 -2.81
C ALA A 345 4.48 7.48 -1.75
N ALA A 346 4.77 8.51 -0.95
CA ALA A 346 5.73 8.41 0.15
C ALA A 346 5.27 7.44 1.25
N ALA A 347 3.97 7.44 1.57
CA ALA A 347 3.38 6.54 2.57
C ALA A 347 3.54 5.06 2.21
N ALA A 348 3.54 4.71 0.91
CA ALA A 348 3.77 3.34 0.45
C ALA A 348 5.15 2.78 0.82
N LEU A 349 6.12 3.65 1.13
CA LEU A 349 7.48 3.27 1.54
C LEU A 349 7.66 3.21 3.07
N ILE A 350 6.63 3.53 3.87
CA ILE A 350 6.73 3.56 5.33
C ILE A 350 6.94 2.14 5.89
N TRP A 351 6.07 1.20 5.52
CA TRP A 351 6.12 -0.17 6.02
C TRP A 351 5.99 -1.17 4.87
N PRO A 352 7.02 -1.32 4.03
CA PRO A 352 6.94 -2.11 2.80
C PRO A 352 6.76 -3.62 3.04
N GLN A 353 6.96 -4.09 4.29
CA GLN A 353 6.67 -5.46 4.72
C GLN A 353 5.17 -5.74 4.90
N GLN A 354 4.34 -4.72 5.11
CA GLN A 354 2.91 -4.87 5.32
C GLN A 354 2.16 -3.63 4.82
N ARG A 355 1.60 -3.73 3.61
CA ARG A 355 0.83 -2.66 2.96
C ARG A 355 -0.68 -2.81 3.04
N GLU A 356 -1.21 -3.87 3.65
CA GLU A 356 -2.67 -4.03 3.82
C GLU A 356 -3.33 -2.83 4.53
N PRO A 357 -2.75 -2.21 5.57
CA PRO A 357 -3.29 -0.98 6.15
C PRO A 357 -3.23 0.23 5.19
N TYR A 358 -2.21 0.29 4.33
CA TYR A 358 -2.11 1.31 3.28
C TYR A 358 -3.22 1.14 2.23
N TYR A 359 -3.48 -0.10 1.80
CA TYR A 359 -4.58 -0.41 0.86
C TYR A 359 -5.95 -0.22 1.50
N ALA A 360 -6.08 -0.43 2.81
CA ALA A 360 -7.30 -0.11 3.56
C ALA A 360 -7.64 1.37 3.51
N GLU A 361 -6.65 2.25 3.71
CA GLU A 361 -6.85 3.68 3.56
C GLU A 361 -7.16 4.06 2.11
N GLY A 362 -6.48 3.43 1.14
CA GLY A 362 -6.80 3.59 -0.28
C GLY A 362 -8.24 3.22 -0.62
N LEU A 363 -8.75 2.12 -0.06
CA LEU A 363 -10.14 1.68 -0.24
C LEU A 363 -11.10 2.72 0.32
N ARG A 364 -10.81 3.28 1.49
CA ARG A 364 -11.62 4.33 2.12
C ARG A 364 -11.63 5.60 1.26
N CYS A 365 -10.48 6.04 0.75
CA CYS A 365 -10.31 7.22 -0.09
C CYS A 365 -11.00 7.06 -1.45
N ILE A 366 -10.67 6.00 -2.20
CA ILE A 366 -11.24 5.72 -3.53
C ILE A 366 -12.74 5.38 -3.40
N GLY A 367 -13.12 4.61 -2.38
CA GLY A 367 -14.51 4.28 -2.07
C GLY A 367 -15.38 5.50 -1.79
N GLY A 368 -14.83 6.52 -1.13
CA GLY A 368 -15.47 7.83 -0.96
C GLY A 368 -15.52 8.67 -2.25
N ASN A 369 -14.69 8.35 -3.25
CA ASN A 369 -14.55 9.08 -4.50
C ASN A 369 -15.32 8.45 -5.69
N VAL A 370 -15.87 7.23 -5.55
CA VAL A 370 -16.45 6.43 -6.66
C VAL A 370 -17.41 7.21 -7.55
N GLU A 371 -18.28 8.04 -6.95
CA GLU A 371 -19.27 8.87 -7.66
C GLU A 371 -19.10 10.37 -7.38
N TRP A 372 -18.05 10.77 -6.66
CA TRP A 372 -17.85 12.16 -6.27
C TRP A 372 -17.51 13.04 -7.48
N HIS A 373 -17.78 14.35 -7.37
CA HIS A 373 -17.66 15.29 -8.48
C HIS A 373 -16.37 16.11 -8.43
N ASP A 374 -15.76 16.26 -7.26
CA ASP A 374 -14.41 16.83 -7.14
C ASP A 374 -13.38 15.72 -7.34
N ALA A 375 -12.56 15.86 -8.38
CA ALA A 375 -11.56 14.86 -8.70
C ALA A 375 -10.39 14.96 -7.72
N PHE A 376 -10.19 13.92 -6.90
CA PHE A 376 -8.97 13.69 -6.12
C PHE A 376 -8.03 12.75 -6.87
N TRP A 377 -7.45 13.24 -7.97
CA TRP A 377 -6.56 12.53 -8.90
C TRP A 377 -5.39 11.80 -8.24
N GLY A 378 -4.98 12.24 -7.05
CA GLY A 378 -3.90 11.63 -6.27
C GLY A 378 -4.23 10.24 -5.76
N TYR A 379 -5.50 9.88 -5.53
CA TYR A 379 -5.86 8.61 -4.90
C TYR A 379 -5.50 7.38 -5.73
N ARG A 380 -5.36 7.50 -7.06
CA ARG A 380 -4.83 6.43 -7.90
C ARG A 380 -3.46 5.92 -7.42
N ARG A 381 -2.66 6.76 -6.75
CA ARG A 381 -1.33 6.41 -6.22
C ARG A 381 -1.37 5.22 -5.24
N TYR A 382 -2.51 4.95 -4.57
CA TYR A 382 -2.69 3.75 -3.74
C TYR A 382 -2.55 2.43 -4.50
N LEU A 383 -2.74 2.44 -5.82
CA LEU A 383 -2.64 1.27 -6.68
C LEU A 383 -1.21 1.03 -7.19
N GLU A 384 -0.34 2.04 -7.18
CA GLU A 384 1.00 1.96 -7.78
C GLU A 384 1.87 0.82 -7.22
N PRO A 385 1.90 0.56 -5.89
CA PRO A 385 2.70 -0.55 -5.36
C PRO A 385 2.29 -1.92 -5.93
N LEU A 386 1.02 -2.09 -6.30
CA LEU A 386 0.50 -3.35 -6.83
C LEU A 386 0.95 -3.65 -8.27
N LEU A 387 1.62 -2.71 -8.94
CA LEU A 387 2.30 -2.95 -10.22
C LEU A 387 3.60 -3.75 -10.05
N ASP A 388 4.17 -3.79 -8.85
CA ASP A 388 5.36 -4.59 -8.57
C ASP A 388 4.99 -6.09 -8.48
N ALA A 389 5.70 -6.92 -9.23
CA ALA A 389 5.49 -8.38 -9.26
C ALA A 389 5.82 -9.06 -7.92
N ALA A 390 6.60 -8.41 -7.06
CA ALA A 390 6.93 -8.86 -5.72
C ALA A 390 5.89 -8.43 -4.66
N GLU A 391 4.99 -7.51 -4.99
CA GLU A 391 3.94 -7.04 -4.07
C GLU A 391 2.74 -8.00 -4.10
N PRO A 392 2.42 -8.67 -2.98
CA PRO A 392 1.25 -9.55 -2.91
C PRO A 392 -0.06 -8.75 -3.00
N CYS A 393 -1.11 -9.38 -3.53
CA CYS A 393 -2.46 -8.80 -3.53
C CYS A 393 -3.28 -9.46 -2.43
N GLY A 394 -3.22 -8.92 -1.21
CA GLY A 394 -4.01 -9.40 -0.07
C GLY A 394 -5.48 -8.95 -0.13
N GLU A 395 -6.19 -9.10 0.98
CA GLU A 395 -7.64 -8.85 1.05
C GLU A 395 -7.99 -7.39 0.76
N MET A 396 -7.31 -6.45 1.42
CA MET A 396 -7.54 -5.02 1.23
C MET A 396 -7.05 -4.53 -0.12
N ALA A 397 -5.95 -5.08 -0.63
CA ALA A 397 -5.50 -4.82 -2.00
C ALA A 397 -6.56 -5.25 -3.03
N ALA A 398 -7.14 -6.46 -2.89
CA ALA A 398 -8.17 -6.96 -3.78
C ALA A 398 -9.45 -6.11 -3.71
N LEU A 399 -9.86 -5.69 -2.51
CA LEU A 399 -11.00 -4.78 -2.32
C LEU A 399 -10.75 -3.40 -2.94
N LEU A 400 -9.56 -2.85 -2.78
CA LEU A 400 -9.14 -1.59 -3.41
C LEU A 400 -9.20 -1.69 -4.93
N VAL A 401 -8.60 -2.73 -5.53
CA VAL A 401 -8.64 -2.96 -6.99
C VAL A 401 -10.08 -3.13 -7.47
N ALA A 402 -10.88 -3.96 -6.81
CA ALA A 402 -12.28 -4.18 -7.15
C ALA A 402 -13.10 -2.88 -7.13
N THR A 403 -12.84 -2.01 -6.14
CA THR A 403 -13.49 -0.70 -6.00
C THR A 403 -13.07 0.25 -7.11
N ALA A 404 -11.76 0.36 -7.37
CA ALA A 404 -11.20 1.23 -8.39
C ALA A 404 -11.61 0.86 -9.83
N LEU A 405 -11.82 -0.43 -10.13
CA LEU A 405 -12.38 -0.88 -11.42
C LEU A 405 -13.81 -0.35 -11.68
N GLY A 406 -14.57 -0.05 -10.62
CA GLY A 406 -15.90 0.55 -10.69
C GLY A 406 -15.92 2.08 -10.59
N CYS A 407 -14.77 2.73 -10.42
CA CYS A 407 -14.68 4.17 -10.22
C CYS A 407 -15.02 4.99 -11.47
N LYS A 408 -15.57 6.19 -11.22
CA LYS A 408 -15.87 7.16 -12.27
C LYS A 408 -14.61 7.80 -12.85
N GLU A 409 -13.64 8.13 -11.98
CA GLU A 409 -12.39 8.79 -12.32
C GLU A 409 -11.55 7.89 -13.26
N PRO A 410 -11.21 8.35 -14.48
CA PRO A 410 -10.50 7.53 -15.45
C PRO A 410 -9.08 7.11 -15.02
N GLY A 411 -8.34 7.93 -14.28
CA GLY A 411 -6.99 7.63 -13.81
C GLY A 411 -6.93 6.48 -12.82
N GLU A 412 -7.81 6.46 -11.83
CA GLU A 412 -8.04 5.36 -10.89
C GLU A 412 -8.44 4.09 -11.64
N ARG A 413 -9.43 4.19 -12.53
CA ARG A 413 -9.95 3.03 -13.27
C ARG A 413 -8.91 2.43 -14.23
N THR A 414 -8.17 3.26 -14.95
CA THR A 414 -7.14 2.81 -15.90
C THR A 414 -6.00 2.13 -15.16
N LEU A 415 -5.50 2.74 -14.08
CA LEU A 415 -4.44 2.13 -13.27
C LEU A 415 -4.91 0.84 -12.58
N ALA A 416 -6.16 0.77 -12.14
CA ALA A 416 -6.74 -0.45 -11.58
C ALA A 416 -6.85 -1.57 -12.62
N LEU A 417 -7.14 -1.23 -13.89
CA LEU A 417 -7.15 -2.18 -14.99
C LEU A 417 -5.74 -2.71 -15.27
N ASP A 418 -4.72 -1.85 -15.29
CA ASP A 418 -3.31 -2.25 -15.45
C ASP A 418 -2.88 -3.19 -14.30
N VAL A 419 -3.22 -2.82 -13.06
CA VAL A 419 -2.94 -3.63 -11.87
C VAL A 419 -3.67 -4.98 -11.93
N ALA A 420 -4.96 -5.01 -12.23
CA ALA A 420 -5.72 -6.26 -12.27
C ALA A 420 -5.20 -7.18 -13.40
N THR A 421 -4.85 -6.60 -14.55
CA THR A 421 -4.28 -7.33 -15.69
C THR A 421 -2.96 -7.99 -15.31
N ALA A 422 -2.02 -7.21 -14.74
CA ALA A 422 -0.72 -7.70 -14.30
C ALA A 422 -0.85 -8.72 -13.16
N ALA A 423 -1.64 -8.42 -12.13
CA ALA A 423 -1.81 -9.28 -10.97
C ALA A 423 -2.48 -10.62 -11.31
N ILE A 424 -3.44 -10.65 -12.26
CA ILE A 424 -4.05 -11.90 -12.74
C ILE A 424 -3.06 -12.74 -13.54
N GLU A 425 -2.30 -12.11 -14.45
CA GLU A 425 -1.27 -12.79 -15.24
C GLU A 425 -0.18 -13.40 -14.34
N GLU A 426 0.22 -12.66 -13.30
CA GLU A 426 1.24 -13.04 -12.32
C GLU A 426 0.73 -14.00 -11.22
N GLY A 427 -0.57 -14.33 -11.24
CA GLY A 427 -1.21 -15.18 -10.25
C GLY A 427 -1.22 -14.59 -8.84
N ARG A 428 -1.16 -13.26 -8.70
CA ARG A 428 -1.29 -12.54 -7.43
C ARG A 428 -2.74 -12.23 -7.08
N LEU A 429 -3.59 -12.08 -8.09
CA LEU A 429 -5.03 -11.87 -7.98
C LEU A 429 -5.75 -12.91 -8.83
N ASP A 430 -6.90 -13.38 -8.38
CA ASP A 430 -7.76 -14.28 -9.16
C ASP A 430 -9.22 -13.83 -9.11
N GLY A 431 -10.04 -14.50 -9.90
CA GLY A 431 -11.47 -14.25 -9.99
C GLY A 431 -12.20 -14.58 -8.69
N ALA A 432 -11.70 -15.50 -7.87
CA ALA A 432 -12.32 -15.84 -6.59
C ALA A 432 -12.16 -14.70 -5.57
N ALA A 433 -10.95 -14.11 -5.47
CA ALA A 433 -10.67 -12.95 -4.64
C ALA A 433 -11.45 -11.71 -5.11
N LEU A 434 -11.47 -11.44 -6.43
CA LEU A 434 -12.31 -10.37 -6.99
C LEU A 434 -13.81 -10.63 -6.75
N GLY A 435 -14.27 -11.86 -6.93
CA GLY A 435 -15.65 -12.26 -6.67
C GLY A 435 -16.03 -12.09 -5.20
N ALA A 436 -15.15 -12.46 -4.27
CA ALA A 436 -15.34 -12.24 -2.85
C ALA A 436 -15.41 -10.74 -2.50
N ALA A 437 -14.56 -9.91 -3.13
CA ALA A 437 -14.62 -8.46 -3.02
C ALA A 437 -15.94 -7.91 -3.55
N TYR A 438 -16.34 -8.25 -4.79
CA TYR A 438 -17.61 -7.80 -5.35
C TYR A 438 -18.83 -8.31 -4.58
N GLY A 439 -18.76 -9.51 -4.02
CA GLY A 439 -19.77 -10.04 -3.12
C GLY A 439 -20.00 -9.20 -1.87
N GLN A 440 -19.02 -8.40 -1.45
CA GLN A 440 -19.17 -7.38 -0.41
C GLN A 440 -19.61 -6.02 -0.98
N LEU A 441 -19.05 -5.58 -2.11
CA LEU A 441 -19.27 -4.22 -2.64
C LEU A 441 -20.61 -4.04 -3.36
N VAL A 442 -21.04 -5.04 -4.13
CA VAL A 442 -22.24 -4.97 -4.99
C VAL A 442 -23.53 -4.89 -4.17
N PRO A 443 -23.80 -5.78 -3.20
CA PRO A 443 -25.05 -5.71 -2.41
C PRO A 443 -25.20 -4.42 -1.60
N ASN A 444 -24.09 -3.74 -1.31
CA ASN A 444 -24.07 -2.48 -0.57
C ASN A 444 -24.18 -1.25 -1.47
N GLY A 445 -24.31 -1.43 -2.79
CA GLY A 445 -24.57 -0.35 -3.74
C GLY A 445 -23.44 0.69 -3.82
N LEU A 446 -22.20 0.30 -3.54
CA LEU A 446 -21.05 1.20 -3.64
C LEU A 446 -20.71 1.52 -5.11
N LEU A 447 -20.90 0.56 -6.01
CA LEU A 447 -20.45 0.62 -7.40
C LEU A 447 -21.60 0.82 -8.39
N THR A 448 -21.32 1.57 -9.46
CA THR A 448 -22.20 1.63 -10.63
C THR A 448 -21.98 0.38 -11.50
N LEU A 449 -22.92 -0.57 -11.45
CA LEU A 449 -22.76 -1.90 -12.08
C LEU A 449 -22.57 -1.88 -13.61
N PRO A 450 -23.22 -1.00 -14.40
CA PRO A 450 -22.93 -0.91 -15.84
C PRO A 450 -21.49 -0.46 -16.12
N ARG A 451 -20.97 0.50 -15.35
CA ARG A 451 -19.58 0.97 -15.49
C ARG A 451 -18.60 -0.14 -15.14
N LEU A 452 -18.88 -0.86 -14.06
CA LEU A 452 -18.10 -2.03 -13.68
C LEU A 452 -18.10 -3.09 -14.78
N ALA A 453 -19.26 -3.37 -15.40
CA ALA A 453 -19.35 -4.31 -16.51
C ALA A 453 -18.47 -3.88 -17.70
N ASP A 454 -18.47 -2.59 -18.05
CA ASP A 454 -17.63 -2.08 -19.14
C ASP A 454 -16.14 -2.31 -18.86
N THR A 455 -15.67 -2.01 -17.64
CA THR A 455 -14.27 -2.22 -17.24
C THR A 455 -13.91 -3.71 -17.20
N LEU A 456 -14.79 -4.57 -16.67
CA LEU A 456 -14.56 -6.01 -16.62
C LEU A 456 -14.57 -6.63 -18.03
N ALA A 457 -15.37 -6.10 -18.95
CA ALA A 457 -15.34 -6.50 -20.34
C ALA A 457 -14.01 -6.12 -21.01
N GLU A 458 -13.43 -4.97 -20.65
CA GLU A 458 -12.09 -4.57 -21.11
C GLU A 458 -11.01 -5.51 -20.56
N LEU A 459 -11.05 -5.84 -19.27
CA LEU A 459 -10.15 -6.83 -18.66
C LEU A 459 -10.26 -8.21 -19.34
N ALA A 460 -11.48 -8.69 -19.59
CA ALA A 460 -11.74 -9.97 -20.24
C ALA A 460 -11.32 -10.05 -21.73
N ARG A 461 -11.03 -8.91 -22.37
CA ARG A 461 -10.49 -8.87 -23.74
C ARG A 461 -8.98 -9.13 -23.80
N GLY A 462 -8.27 -9.03 -22.68
CA GLY A 462 -6.81 -9.19 -22.65
C GLY A 462 -6.34 -10.60 -23.03
N SER A 463 -6.99 -11.65 -22.51
CA SER A 463 -6.72 -13.05 -22.85
C SER A 463 -7.86 -13.98 -22.42
N GLU A 464 -7.80 -15.26 -22.80
CA GLU A 464 -8.72 -16.29 -22.29
C GLU A 464 -8.55 -16.54 -20.78
N HIS A 465 -7.35 -16.35 -20.23
CA HIS A 465 -7.13 -16.40 -18.78
C HIS A 465 -7.86 -15.26 -18.07
N HIS A 466 -7.71 -14.03 -18.55
CA HIS A 466 -8.42 -12.88 -17.96
C HIS A 466 -9.94 -13.06 -18.05
N ALA A 467 -10.46 -13.53 -19.19
CA ALA A 467 -11.89 -13.82 -19.33
C ALA A 467 -12.39 -14.89 -18.35
N ALA A 468 -11.64 -15.98 -18.18
CA ALA A 468 -11.98 -17.02 -17.20
C ALA A 468 -12.03 -16.46 -15.77
N GLN A 469 -11.07 -15.61 -15.39
CA GLN A 469 -11.08 -14.96 -14.07
C GLN A 469 -12.25 -13.98 -13.91
N VAL A 470 -12.59 -13.22 -14.96
CA VAL A 470 -13.77 -12.32 -14.94
C VAL A 470 -15.07 -13.11 -14.81
N CYS A 471 -15.21 -14.28 -15.45
CA CYS A 471 -16.36 -15.17 -15.21
C CYS A 471 -16.51 -15.53 -13.73
N VAL A 472 -15.43 -15.99 -13.09
CA VAL A 472 -15.44 -16.36 -11.65
C VAL A 472 -15.75 -15.15 -10.77
N ALA A 473 -15.18 -13.98 -11.08
CA ALA A 473 -15.45 -12.75 -10.35
C ALA A 473 -16.92 -12.31 -10.46
N LEU A 474 -17.50 -12.37 -11.67
CA LEU A 474 -18.90 -12.04 -11.90
C LEU A 474 -19.83 -13.00 -11.17
N ALA A 475 -19.54 -14.31 -11.17
CA ALA A 475 -20.31 -15.28 -10.41
C ALA A 475 -20.24 -15.00 -8.90
N GLY A 476 -19.06 -14.71 -8.35
CA GLY A 476 -18.89 -14.34 -6.95
C GLY A 476 -19.57 -13.03 -6.55
N ALA A 477 -19.82 -12.12 -7.51
CA ALA A 477 -20.58 -10.90 -7.29
C ALA A 477 -22.10 -11.13 -7.11
N LEU A 478 -22.63 -12.27 -7.57
CA LEU A 478 -24.06 -12.60 -7.54
C LEU A 478 -24.49 -13.12 -6.16
N ARG A 479 -24.58 -12.20 -5.20
CA ARG A 479 -24.96 -12.50 -3.80
C ARG A 479 -26.16 -11.68 -3.32
N GLY A 480 -26.71 -12.10 -2.20
CA GLY A 480 -27.85 -11.44 -1.54
C GLY A 480 -29.21 -11.89 -2.07
N ASP A 481 -30.25 -11.22 -1.59
CA ASP A 481 -31.64 -11.61 -1.88
C ASP A 481 -32.19 -10.98 -3.15
N LYS A 482 -31.87 -9.70 -3.39
CA LYS A 482 -32.43 -8.89 -4.46
C LYS A 482 -31.34 -8.32 -5.36
N ALA A 483 -31.59 -8.33 -6.66
CA ALA A 483 -30.71 -7.70 -7.63
C ALA A 483 -30.69 -6.18 -7.48
N GLU A 484 -29.48 -5.63 -7.37
CA GLU A 484 -29.24 -4.19 -7.38
C GLU A 484 -29.50 -3.58 -8.77
N ARG A 485 -29.71 -2.26 -8.78
CA ARG A 485 -29.91 -1.54 -10.05
C ARG A 485 -28.69 -1.71 -10.95
N GLY A 486 -28.93 -2.14 -12.19
CA GLY A 486 -27.87 -2.34 -13.17
C GLY A 486 -27.30 -3.77 -13.20
N THR A 487 -27.78 -4.69 -12.35
CA THR A 487 -27.33 -6.09 -12.33
C THR A 487 -27.39 -6.77 -13.69
N HIS A 488 -28.36 -6.40 -14.54
CA HIS A 488 -28.46 -6.92 -15.90
C HIS A 488 -27.16 -6.75 -16.71
N ALA A 489 -26.40 -5.68 -16.54
CA ALA A 489 -25.15 -5.47 -17.26
C ALA A 489 -24.08 -6.52 -16.89
N LEU A 490 -23.99 -6.87 -15.61
CA LEU A 490 -23.11 -7.95 -15.14
C LEU A 490 -23.56 -9.32 -15.66
N LEU A 491 -24.88 -9.57 -15.68
CA LEU A 491 -25.43 -10.82 -16.22
C LEU A 491 -25.26 -10.95 -17.74
N GLU A 492 -25.34 -9.84 -18.47
CA GLU A 492 -25.05 -9.81 -19.91
C GLU A 492 -23.61 -10.20 -20.19
N LEU A 493 -22.66 -9.56 -19.49
CA LEU A 493 -21.24 -9.89 -19.63
C LEU A 493 -20.96 -11.33 -19.22
N LEU A 494 -21.51 -11.80 -18.09
CA LEU A 494 -21.35 -13.19 -17.66
C LEU A 494 -21.89 -14.17 -18.71
N HIS A 495 -23.06 -13.89 -19.27
CA HIS A 495 -23.65 -14.72 -20.32
C HIS A 495 -22.79 -14.73 -21.59
N GLU A 496 -22.30 -13.57 -22.03
CA GLU A 496 -21.41 -13.45 -23.18
C GLU A 496 -20.13 -14.29 -22.99
N LEU A 497 -19.48 -14.15 -21.83
CA LEU A 497 -18.25 -14.88 -21.54
C LEU A 497 -18.49 -16.39 -21.36
N CYS A 498 -19.61 -16.80 -20.78
CA CYS A 498 -20.01 -18.21 -20.71
C CYS A 498 -20.26 -18.79 -22.11
N MET A 499 -20.93 -18.06 -22.99
CA MET A 499 -21.15 -18.49 -24.38
C MET A 499 -19.82 -18.59 -25.15
N ARG A 500 -18.93 -17.61 -24.97
CA ARG A 500 -17.59 -17.59 -25.59
C ARG A 500 -16.73 -18.76 -25.12
N SER A 501 -16.72 -19.04 -23.82
CA SER A 501 -15.89 -20.08 -23.21
C SER A 501 -16.52 -21.48 -23.22
N GLY A 502 -17.83 -21.59 -23.46
CA GLY A 502 -18.58 -22.83 -23.27
C GLY A 502 -18.78 -23.19 -21.78
N ALA A 503 -18.56 -22.24 -20.87
CA ALA A 503 -18.79 -22.44 -19.44
C ALA A 503 -20.28 -22.44 -19.09
N ALA A 504 -20.60 -23.07 -17.96
CA ALA A 504 -21.92 -23.05 -17.34
C ALA A 504 -21.77 -22.82 -15.83
N LEU A 505 -22.87 -22.48 -15.15
CA LEU A 505 -22.92 -22.34 -13.69
C LEU A 505 -22.89 -23.72 -13.03
N ASP A 506 -21.70 -24.27 -12.92
CA ASP A 506 -21.37 -25.50 -12.19
C ASP A 506 -20.47 -25.21 -10.98
N GLU A 507 -20.03 -26.26 -10.30
CA GLU A 507 -19.23 -26.15 -9.07
C GLU A 507 -17.89 -25.41 -9.26
N HIS A 508 -17.36 -25.33 -10.48
CA HIS A 508 -16.12 -24.60 -10.76
C HIS A 508 -16.35 -23.09 -10.83
N LEU A 509 -17.50 -22.65 -11.35
CA LEU A 509 -17.83 -21.24 -11.51
C LEU A 509 -18.60 -20.68 -10.30
N ASP A 510 -19.42 -21.51 -9.64
CA ASP A 510 -20.28 -21.14 -8.52
C ASP A 510 -19.97 -22.02 -7.28
N HIS A 511 -18.79 -21.79 -6.71
CA HIS A 511 -18.37 -22.51 -5.51
C HIS A 511 -19.26 -22.14 -4.32
N GLY A 512 -20.08 -23.10 -3.86
CA GLY A 512 -21.04 -22.89 -2.77
C GLY A 512 -22.49 -22.62 -3.23
N GLY A 513 -22.75 -22.51 -4.54
CA GLY A 513 -24.10 -22.40 -5.10
C GLY A 513 -24.80 -21.06 -4.88
N GLU A 514 -24.07 -20.03 -4.42
CA GLU A 514 -24.65 -18.72 -4.10
C GLU A 514 -25.13 -17.98 -5.35
N ALA A 515 -24.37 -18.05 -6.44
CA ALA A 515 -24.72 -17.38 -7.68
C ALA A 515 -25.99 -17.99 -8.29
N ARG A 516 -26.09 -19.31 -8.33
CA ARG A 516 -27.30 -20.04 -8.74
C ARG A 516 -28.48 -19.64 -7.87
N ALA A 517 -28.32 -19.65 -6.55
CA ALA A 517 -29.39 -19.29 -5.63
C ALA A 517 -29.86 -17.84 -5.82
N PHE A 518 -28.93 -16.90 -6.08
CA PHE A 518 -29.27 -15.52 -6.43
C PHE A 518 -30.07 -15.43 -7.74
N LEU A 519 -29.64 -16.16 -8.78
CA LEU A 519 -30.31 -16.16 -10.08
C LEU A 519 -31.70 -16.76 -9.98
N GLU A 520 -31.89 -17.85 -9.26
CA GLU A 520 -33.20 -18.48 -9.03
C GLU A 520 -34.17 -17.51 -8.34
N ARG A 521 -33.72 -16.79 -7.30
CA ARG A 521 -34.52 -15.75 -6.64
C ARG A 521 -34.90 -14.60 -7.57
N ASN A 522 -34.01 -14.23 -8.49
CA ASN A 522 -34.17 -13.09 -9.37
C ASN A 522 -34.66 -13.46 -10.79
N ALA A 523 -35.03 -14.73 -11.03
CA ALA A 523 -35.52 -15.25 -12.30
C ALA A 523 -37.02 -15.00 -12.54
N GLN A 524 -37.74 -14.42 -11.59
CA GLN A 524 -39.18 -14.19 -11.70
C GLN A 524 -39.52 -12.85 -12.40
N GLY A 525 -40.59 -12.84 -13.19
CA GLY A 525 -41.09 -11.65 -13.88
C GLY A 525 -40.46 -11.36 -15.26
N GLY A 526 -40.80 -10.19 -15.80
CA GLY A 526 -40.48 -9.79 -17.18
C GLY A 526 -39.25 -8.88 -17.35
N SER A 527 -38.53 -8.56 -16.27
CA SER A 527 -37.36 -7.66 -16.32
C SER A 527 -36.21 -8.25 -17.15
N LYS A 528 -35.30 -7.38 -17.62
CA LYS A 528 -34.09 -7.82 -18.34
C LYS A 528 -33.22 -8.74 -17.49
N THR A 529 -33.05 -8.39 -16.21
CA THR A 529 -32.37 -9.23 -15.21
C THR A 529 -33.01 -10.61 -15.10
N ALA A 530 -34.34 -10.71 -14.98
CA ALA A 530 -35.03 -11.98 -14.84
C ALA A 530 -34.91 -12.87 -16.09
N LYS A 531 -34.92 -12.27 -17.28
CA LYS A 531 -34.68 -12.98 -18.55
C LYS A 531 -33.28 -13.57 -18.59
N LEU A 532 -32.25 -12.76 -18.33
CA LEU A 532 -30.85 -13.20 -18.32
C LEU A 532 -30.59 -14.26 -17.25
N ALA A 533 -31.18 -14.13 -16.07
CA ALA A 533 -31.05 -15.12 -15.01
C ALA A 533 -31.57 -16.50 -15.45
N ARG A 534 -32.73 -16.56 -16.12
CA ARG A 534 -33.25 -17.80 -16.68
C ARG A 534 -32.32 -18.38 -17.76
N THR A 535 -31.80 -17.53 -18.64
CA THR A 535 -30.87 -17.97 -19.68
C THR A 535 -29.60 -18.58 -19.09
N LEU A 536 -28.99 -17.92 -18.10
CA LEU A 536 -27.79 -18.41 -17.40
C LEU A 536 -28.04 -19.75 -16.69
N LEU A 537 -29.20 -19.91 -16.03
CA LEU A 537 -29.57 -21.16 -15.36
C LEU A 537 -29.79 -22.33 -16.34
N GLN A 538 -30.05 -22.04 -17.62
CA GLN A 538 -30.28 -23.04 -18.67
C GLN A 538 -29.01 -23.41 -19.45
N LEU A 539 -27.90 -22.70 -19.24
CA LEU A 539 -26.64 -23.01 -19.92
C LEU A 539 -26.13 -24.40 -19.52
N ALA A 540 -25.73 -25.17 -20.53
CA ALA A 540 -25.01 -26.41 -20.36
C ALA A 540 -23.55 -26.24 -20.85
N PRO A 541 -22.59 -27.00 -20.29
CA PRO A 541 -21.20 -26.97 -20.76
C PRO A 541 -21.10 -27.22 -22.27
N GLY A 542 -20.42 -26.32 -22.98
CA GLY A 542 -20.22 -26.37 -24.42
C GLY A 542 -19.04 -27.26 -24.85
N ALA A 543 -19.02 -27.66 -26.13
CA ALA A 543 -18.01 -28.56 -26.67
C ALA A 543 -16.57 -28.01 -26.63
N HIS A 544 -16.41 -26.69 -26.74
CA HIS A 544 -15.12 -25.99 -26.72
C HIS A 544 -14.61 -25.63 -25.32
N ARG A 545 -15.36 -25.98 -24.25
CA ARG A 545 -14.99 -25.65 -22.87
C ARG A 545 -13.62 -26.13 -22.47
N ALA A 546 -13.30 -27.39 -22.80
CA ALA A 546 -12.02 -27.99 -22.43
C ALA A 546 -10.83 -27.32 -23.13
N GLU A 547 -11.02 -26.87 -24.37
CA GLU A 547 -10.00 -26.16 -25.14
C GLU A 547 -9.75 -24.76 -24.55
N GLN A 548 -10.81 -24.02 -24.25
CA GLN A 548 -10.71 -22.68 -23.65
C GLN A 548 -10.10 -22.73 -22.25
N ALA A 549 -10.51 -23.70 -21.43
CA ALA A 549 -9.93 -23.92 -20.10
C ALA A 549 -8.44 -24.28 -20.18
N ARG A 550 -8.04 -25.08 -21.18
CA ARG A 550 -6.62 -25.37 -21.42
C ARG A 550 -5.85 -24.12 -21.80
N ALA A 551 -6.37 -23.31 -22.72
CA ALA A 551 -5.71 -22.08 -23.16
C ALA A 551 -5.51 -21.10 -21.99
N ALA A 552 -6.53 -20.92 -21.15
CA ALA A 552 -6.46 -20.13 -19.93
C ALA A 552 -5.40 -20.66 -18.95
N ALA A 553 -5.38 -21.98 -18.71
CA ALA A 553 -4.43 -22.59 -17.76
C ALA A 553 -2.98 -22.55 -18.25
N VAL A 554 -2.73 -22.72 -19.56
CA VAL A 554 -1.39 -22.53 -20.15
C VAL A 554 -0.93 -21.10 -19.96
N ARG A 555 -1.77 -20.12 -20.28
CA ARG A 555 -1.44 -18.71 -20.12
C ARG A 555 -1.12 -18.35 -18.67
N ALA A 556 -1.91 -18.85 -17.73
CA ALA A 556 -1.66 -18.64 -16.30
C ALA A 556 -0.33 -19.25 -15.83
N LEU A 557 0.06 -20.41 -16.38
CA LEU A 557 1.34 -21.05 -16.09
C LEU A 557 2.51 -20.21 -16.62
N GLU A 558 2.41 -19.72 -17.87
CA GLU A 558 3.42 -18.84 -18.48
C GLU A 558 3.64 -17.57 -17.65
N GLY A 559 2.57 -16.89 -17.25
CA GLY A 559 2.66 -15.67 -16.44
C GLY A 559 3.32 -15.90 -15.08
N ARG A 560 3.04 -17.03 -14.40
CA ARG A 560 3.68 -17.40 -13.13
C ARG A 560 5.14 -17.79 -13.28
N LEU A 561 5.50 -18.48 -14.36
CA LEU A 561 6.90 -18.77 -14.68
C LEU A 561 7.67 -17.48 -14.94
N ALA A 562 7.14 -16.58 -15.76
CA ALA A 562 7.76 -15.29 -16.03
C ALA A 562 7.93 -14.44 -14.75
N ARG A 563 6.96 -14.48 -13.83
CA ARG A 563 7.09 -13.85 -12.51
C ARG A 563 8.20 -14.48 -11.69
N ALA A 564 8.26 -15.82 -11.62
CA ALA A 564 9.29 -16.53 -10.86
C ALA A 564 10.69 -16.23 -11.40
N GLU A 565 10.85 -16.16 -12.73
CA GLU A 565 12.10 -15.78 -13.39
C GLU A 565 12.51 -14.34 -13.06
N ARG A 566 11.59 -13.37 -13.11
CA ARG A 566 11.88 -11.98 -12.70
C ARG A 566 12.38 -11.92 -11.26
N LEU A 567 11.71 -12.61 -10.34
CA LEU A 567 12.12 -12.66 -8.94
C LEU A 567 13.46 -13.40 -8.76
N PHE A 568 13.77 -14.39 -9.58
CA PHE A 568 15.06 -15.10 -9.56
C PHE A 568 16.22 -14.24 -10.04
N VAL A 569 16.11 -13.65 -11.24
CA VAL A 569 17.17 -12.83 -11.85
C VAL A 569 17.55 -11.69 -10.92
N SER A 570 16.54 -10.98 -10.38
CA SER A 570 16.76 -9.89 -9.43
C SER A 570 17.52 -10.31 -8.17
N THR A 571 17.44 -11.58 -7.76
CA THR A 571 18.15 -12.11 -6.58
C THR A 571 19.56 -12.64 -6.88
N GLN A 572 19.88 -13.00 -8.13
CA GLN A 572 21.18 -13.60 -8.51
C GLN A 572 22.22 -12.58 -8.96
N GLU A 573 21.81 -11.43 -9.50
CA GLU A 573 22.74 -10.37 -9.93
C GLU A 573 23.38 -9.59 -8.76
N ARG A 574 23.29 -10.12 -7.53
CA ARG A 574 23.66 -9.46 -6.26
C ARG A 574 24.37 -10.44 -5.35
#